data_AF-A0A0A3JGK4-F1
#
_entry.id   AF-A0A0A3JGK4-F1
#
_cell.length_a   1.000
_cell.length_b   1.000
_cell.length_c   1.000
_cell.angle_alpha   90.00
_cell.angle_beta   90.00
_cell.angle_gamma   90.00
#
_symmetry.space_group_name_H-M   'P 1'
#
loop_
_entity.id
_entity.type
_entity.pdbx_description
1 polymer ?
#
loop_
_entity_poly.entity_id
_entity_poly.type
_entity_poly.pdbx_seq_one_letter_code
_entity_poly.pdbx_strand_id
1 'polypeptide(L)'
;MIALLNILDGVATYYGLTHSLIKEANPIMDLLWKSNSSLFLLTKIALSAFLLYISYRVFTKSGTAFRRLYTYLLAGVASLYAGIFILHTIWIMAI
;
A
#
# COMPACT_ATOMS: atom_id res chain seq x y z
N MET A 1 3.19 -9.84 0.81
CA MET A 1 4.12 -8.69 0.70
C MET A 1 3.37 -7.36 0.61
N ILE A 2 2.57 -7.13 -0.44
CA ILE A 2 1.89 -5.83 -0.69
C ILE A 2 0.98 -5.37 0.46
N ALA A 3 0.18 -6.27 1.04
CA ALA A 3 -0.66 -5.93 2.19
C ALA A 3 0.15 -5.50 3.43
N LEU A 4 1.31 -6.13 3.67
CA LEU A 4 2.18 -5.78 4.79
C LEU A 4 2.85 -4.41 4.56
N LEU A 5 3.31 -4.17 3.33
CA LEU A 5 3.86 -2.88 2.90
C LEU A 5 2.82 -1.76 3.05
N ASN A 6 1.56 -2.00 2.68
CA ASN A 6 0.49 -1.01 2.82
C ASN A 6 0.15 -0.69 4.29
N ILE A 7 0.28 -1.67 5.20
CA ILE A 7 0.14 -1.44 6.65
C ILE A 7 1.32 -0.62 7.18
N LEU A 8 2.56 -1.01 6.85
CA LEU A 8 3.76 -0.30 7.28
C LEU A 8 3.79 1.13 6.77
N ASP A 9 3.45 1.33 5.50
CA ASP A 9 3.28 2.65 4.89
C ASP A 9 2.23 3.46 5.66
N GLY A 10 1.07 2.86 6.00
CA GLY A 10 0.06 3.52 6.82
C GLY A 10 0.54 3.96 8.21
N VAL A 11 1.34 3.14 8.90
CA VAL A 11 1.93 3.50 10.20
C VAL A 11 2.95 4.63 10.05
N ALA A 12 3.81 4.55 9.03
CA ALA A 12 4.78 5.59 8.73
C ALA A 12 4.10 6.93 8.38
N THR A 13 3.05 6.91 7.56
CA THR A 13 2.25 8.09 7.24
C THR A 13 1.57 8.67 8.47
N TYR A 14 0.96 7.81 9.31
CA TYR A 14 0.31 8.22 10.55
C TYR A 14 1.31 8.92 11.49
N TYR A 15 2.48 8.31 11.70
CA TYR A 15 3.52 8.88 12.55
C TYR A 15 4.05 10.20 12.00
N GLY A 16 4.33 10.25 10.69
CA GLY A 16 4.86 11.41 10.01
C GLY A 16 3.87 12.58 9.95
N LEU A 17 2.57 12.33 9.75
CA LEU A 17 1.54 13.36 9.80
C LEU A 17 1.32 13.87 11.23
N THR A 18 1.34 12.98 12.24
CA THR A 18 1.19 13.37 13.66
C THR A 18 2.32 14.31 14.10
N HIS A 19 3.55 14.08 13.65
CA HIS A 19 4.71 14.92 13.94
C HIS A 19 4.93 16.05 12.92
N SER A 20 4.00 16.25 11.97
CA SER A 20 4.11 17.24 10.89
C SER A 20 5.40 17.13 10.05
N LEU A 21 6.00 15.93 9.98
CA LEU A 21 7.24 15.64 9.26
C LEU A 21 7.02 15.48 7.74
N ILE A 22 5.81 15.12 7.33
CA ILE A 22 5.41 14.90 5.94
C ILE A 22 4.01 15.48 5.70
N LYS A 23 3.73 15.86 4.45
CA LYS A 23 2.39 16.23 3.99
C LYS A 23 1.84 15.14 3.09
N GLU A 24 0.57 14.80 3.27
CA GLU A 24 -0.09 13.81 2.44
C GLU A 24 -0.38 14.40 1.06
N ALA A 25 0.22 13.82 0.02
CA ALA A 25 0.00 14.26 -1.35
C ALA A 25 -1.32 13.76 -1.95
N ASN A 26 -1.90 12.70 -1.37
CA ASN A 26 -3.15 12.11 -1.83
C ASN A 26 -4.34 12.88 -1.23
N PRO A 27 -5.12 13.63 -2.03
CA PRO A 27 -6.19 14.49 -1.53
C PRO A 27 -7.32 13.72 -0.83
N ILE A 28 -7.57 12.45 -1.18
CA ILE A 28 -8.57 11.60 -0.51
C ILE A 28 -8.08 11.22 0.89
N MET A 29 -6.80 10.84 1.00
CA MET A 29 -6.22 10.45 2.28
C MET A 29 -5.99 11.64 3.21
N ASP A 30 -5.63 12.81 2.68
CA ASP A 30 -5.54 14.05 3.44
C ASP A 30 -6.91 14.44 4.02
N LEU A 31 -8.00 14.27 3.27
CA LEU A 31 -9.35 14.54 3.74
C LEU A 31 -9.79 13.56 4.84
N LEU A 32 -9.44 12.28 4.71
CA LEU A 32 -9.66 11.27 5.76
C LEU A 32 -8.85 11.58 7.02
N TRP A 33 -7.58 11.98 6.87
CA TRP A 33 -6.73 12.37 7.98
C TRP A 33 -7.28 13.59 8.73
N LYS A 34 -7.67 14.63 8.00
CA LYS A 34 -8.26 15.86 8.56
C LYS A 34 -9.59 15.62 9.27
N SER A 35 -10.36 14.63 8.81
CA SER A 35 -11.62 14.23 9.45
C SER A 35 -11.36 13.41 10.72
N ASN A 36 -10.60 12.33 10.61
CA ASN A 36 -10.23 11.50 11.76
C ASN A 36 -9.00 10.63 11.45
N SER A 37 -7.91 10.84 12.19
CA SER A 37 -6.67 10.08 12.09
C SER A 37 -6.86 8.55 12.21
N SER A 38 -7.88 8.10 12.96
CA SER A 38 -8.20 6.68 13.09
C SER A 38 -8.85 6.12 11.82
N LEU A 39 -9.68 6.91 11.12
CA LEU A 39 -10.31 6.50 9.85
C LEU A 39 -9.26 6.32 8.75
N PHE A 40 -8.23 7.16 8.72
CA PHE A 40 -7.10 7.01 7.81
C PHE A 40 -6.43 5.63 7.97
N LEU A 41 -6.06 5.28 9.21
CA LEU A 41 -5.40 4.00 9.50
C LEU A 41 -6.33 2.82 9.20
N LEU A 42 -7.59 2.91 9.62
CA LEU A 42 -8.60 1.86 9.43
C LEU A 42 -8.88 1.61 7.95
N THR A 43 -8.87 2.67 7.12
CA THR A 43 -9.02 2.55 5.66
C THR A 43 -7.84 1.80 5.04
N LYS A 44 -6.59 2.09 5.44
CA LYS A 44 -5.41 1.33 4.96
C LYS A 44 -5.42 -0.13 5.42
N ILE A 45 -5.86 -0.41 6.66
CA ILE A 45 -6.05 -1.78 7.15
C ILE A 45 -7.14 -2.49 6.35
N ALA A 46 -8.28 -1.85 6.11
CA ALA A 46 -9.39 -2.41 5.34
C ALA A 46 -8.99 -2.71 3.89
N LEU A 47 -8.24 -1.83 3.23
CA LEU A 47 -7.66 -2.07 1.90
C LEU A 47 -6.73 -3.28 1.89
N SER A 48 -5.89 -3.42 2.91
CA SER A 48 -4.98 -4.56 3.05
C SER A 48 -5.74 -5.87 3.26
N ALA A 49 -6.76 -5.86 4.12
CA ALA A 49 -7.65 -6.99 4.36
C ALA A 49 -8.45 -7.36 3.10
N PHE A 50 -8.95 -6.37 2.36
CA PHE A 50 -9.64 -6.57 1.09
C PHE A 50 -8.73 -7.21 0.04
N LEU A 51 -7.48 -6.78 -0.06
CA LEU A 51 -6.49 -7.37 -0.97
C LEU A 51 -6.19 -8.83 -0.60
N LEU A 52 -6.05 -9.12 0.70
CA LEU A 52 -5.89 -10.49 1.20
C LEU A 52 -7.12 -11.36 0.93
N TYR A 53 -8.32 -10.80 1.12
CA TYR A 53 -9.58 -11.50 0.85
C TYR A 53 -9.74 -11.83 -0.64
N ILE A 54 -9.44 -10.89 -1.54
CA ILE A 54 -9.43 -11.14 -2.98
C ILE A 54 -8.38 -12.20 -3.32
N SER A 55 -7.14 -12.06 -2.82
CA SER A 55 -6.09 -13.06 -3.00
C SER A 55 -6.58 -14.45 -2.58
N TYR A 56 -7.16 -14.58 -1.40
CA TYR A 56 -7.68 -15.84 -0.89
C TYR A 56 -8.77 -16.42 -1.80
N ARG A 57 -9.74 -15.61 -2.22
CA ARG A 57 -10.81 -16.03 -3.14
C ARG A 57 -10.27 -16.48 -4.50
N VAL A 58 -9.27 -15.77 -5.03
CA VAL A 58 -8.64 -16.12 -6.31
C VAL A 58 -7.88 -17.44 -6.20
N PHE A 59 -7.15 -17.67 -5.11
CA PHE A 59 -6.40 -18.90 -4.91
C PHE A 59 -7.28 -20.12 -4.64
N THR A 60 -8.44 -19.94 -3.99
CA THR A 60 -9.32 -21.06 -3.58
C THR A 60 -10.42 -21.41 -4.59
N LYS A 61 -10.94 -20.43 -5.34
CA LYS A 61 -12.13 -20.62 -6.18
C LYS A 61 -11.90 -20.37 -7.67
N SER A 62 -10.72 -19.91 -8.08
CA SER A 62 -10.47 -19.52 -9.47
C SER A 62 -9.72 -20.59 -10.27
N GLY A 63 -9.97 -20.59 -11.58
CA GLY A 63 -9.28 -21.47 -12.53
C GLY A 63 -7.78 -21.18 -12.62
N THR A 64 -7.01 -22.17 -13.06
CA THR A 64 -5.54 -22.12 -13.14
C THR A 64 -5.02 -20.96 -14.01
N ALA A 65 -5.73 -20.59 -15.08
CA ALA A 65 -5.38 -19.46 -15.95
C ALA A 65 -5.53 -18.10 -15.24
N PHE A 66 -6.66 -17.86 -14.58
CA PHE A 66 -6.91 -16.59 -13.88
C PHE A 66 -5.98 -16.42 -12.67
N ARG A 67 -5.68 -17.52 -11.95
CA ARG A 67 -4.69 -17.51 -10.87
C ARG A 67 -3.30 -17.10 -11.36
N ARG A 68 -2.86 -17.63 -12.51
CA ARG A 68 -1.56 -17.24 -13.12
C ARG A 68 -1.54 -15.77 -13.51
N LEU A 69 -2.59 -15.27 -14.17
CA LEU A 69 -2.70 -13.86 -14.53
C LEU A 69 -2.63 -12.95 -13.29
N TYR A 70 -3.39 -13.28 -12.24
CA TYR A 70 -3.36 -12.53 -10.98
C TYR A 70 -1.96 -12.50 -10.36
N THR A 71 -1.26 -13.63 -10.32
CA THR A 71 0.10 -13.70 -9.80
C THR A 71 1.09 -12.86 -10.63
N TYR A 72 1.00 -12.90 -11.96
CA TYR A 72 1.87 -12.07 -12.81
C TYR A 72 1.61 -10.58 -12.63
N LEU A 73 0.34 -10.16 -12.56
CA LEU A 73 -0.01 -8.77 -12.28
C LEU A 73 0.51 -8.32 -10.90
N LEU A 74 0.34 -9.17 -9.88
CA LEU A 74 0.83 -8.90 -8.53
C LEU A 74 2.35 -8.77 -8.48
N ALA A 75 3.06 -9.64 -9.22
CA ALA A 75 4.51 -9.59 -9.35
C ALA A 75 4.96 -8.31 -10.09
N GLY A 76 4.24 -7.90 -11.14
CA GLY A 76 4.50 -6.66 -11.87
C GLY A 76 4.32 -5.40 -11.01
N VAL A 77 3.25 -5.35 -10.20
CA VAL A 77 3.05 -4.24 -9.25
C VAL A 77 4.16 -4.23 -8.20
N ALA A 78 4.57 -5.39 -7.69
CA ALA A 78 5.65 -5.49 -6.72
C ALA A 78 7.01 -5.04 -7.28
N SER A 79 7.33 -5.39 -8.52
CA SER A 79 8.59 -4.98 -9.16
C SER A 79 8.62 -3.48 -9.45
N LEU A 80 7.51 -2.88 -9.91
CA LEU A 80 7.39 -1.42 -10.05
C LEU A 80 7.59 -0.71 -8.71
N TYR A 81 6.96 -1.21 -7.65
CA TYR A 81 7.07 -0.61 -6.32
C TYR A 81 8.51 -0.70 -5.78
N ALA A 82 9.17 -1.85 -5.98
CA ALA A 82 10.58 -2.03 -5.63
C ALA A 82 11.51 -1.08 -6.43
N GLY A 83 11.25 -0.92 -7.73
CA GLY A 83 12.01 0.01 -8.58
C GLY A 83 11.88 1.46 -8.12
N ILE A 84 10.66 1.91 -7.81
CA ILE A 84 10.41 3.26 -7.28
C ILE A 84 11.12 3.45 -5.93
N PHE A 85 11.10 2.45 -5.06
CA PHE A 85 11.78 2.50 -3.76
C PHE A 85 13.30 2.62 -3.90
N ILE A 86 13.92 1.84 -4.81
CA ILE A 86 15.35 1.93 -5.12
C ILE A 86 15.69 3.33 -5.65
N LEU A 87 14.88 3.86 -6.57
CA LEU A 87 15.06 5.21 -7.11
C LEU A 87 15.03 6.28 -6.01
N HIS A 88 14.06 6.21 -5.10
CA HIS A 88 13.96 7.13 -3.96
C HIS A 88 15.18 7.04 -3.04
N THR A 89 15.66 5.81 -2.77
CA THR A 89 16.83 5.59 -1.92
C THR A 89 18.10 6.18 -2.55
N ILE A 90 18.27 6.03 -3.87
CA ILE A 90 19.37 6.65 -4.62
C ILE A 90 19.28 8.17 -4.57
N TRP A 91 18.09 8.74 -4.79
CA TRP A 91 17.88 10.19 -4.75
C TRP A 91 18.21 10.79 -3.38
N ILE A 92 17.80 10.14 -2.28
CA ILE A 92 18.10 10.60 -0.92
C ILE A 92 19.60 10.53 -0.63
N MET A 93 20.30 9.47 -1.09
CA MET A 93 21.76 9.37 -0.92
C MET A 93 22.56 10.31 -1.82
N ALA A 94 21.97 10.81 -2.90
CA ALA A 94 22.60 11.75 -3.82
C ALA A 94 22.42 13.24 -3.41
N ILE A 95 21.62 13.50 -2.37
CA ILE A 95 21.45 14.80 -1.71
C ILE A 95 22.48 14.93 -0.60
#